data_AF-A0A554KPH5-F1
#
_entry.id   AF-A0A554KPH5-F1
#
_cell.length_a   1.000
_cell.length_b   1.000
_cell.length_c   1.000
_cell.angle_alpha   90.00
_cell.angle_beta   90.00
_cell.angle_gamma   90.00
#
_symmetry.space_group_name_H-M   'P 1'
#
loop_
_entity.id
_entity.type
_entity.pdbx_description
1 polymer ?
#
loop_
_entity_poly.entity_id
_entity_poly.type
_entity_poly.pdbx_seq_one_letter_code
_entity_poly.pdbx_strand_id
1 'polypeptide(L)'
;MIPEYLNVKAIGHSLMLVSSAYFLFSALATAQAVPEFMVTWKSDNYAPPSYQGKVMPVDGSKIEVALELIDGGKIANLSGLQISWLINNDELKSGIGLKNISFTANGRRGDQLVEVTIKNYKGVDLEKRLDIPLTDPELVIIGGPTIFEVFPYFFNVKNINELIISWSANGRPTSGSVESPTALEVDTSSFPTNSEISSDFIQLRAVHSL
;
A
#
# COMPACT_ATOMS: atom_id res chain seq x y z
N MET A 1 4.41 48.81 -99.77
CA MET A 1 3.63 47.57 -99.91
C MET A 1 3.36 47.08 -98.49
N ILE A 2 2.10 47.10 -98.07
CA ILE A 2 1.57 46.86 -96.70
C ILE A 2 1.10 45.38 -96.63
N PRO A 3 0.87 44.70 -95.48
CA PRO A 3 1.49 44.63 -94.13
C PRO A 3 1.78 43.16 -93.69
N GLU A 4 2.24 42.88 -92.46
CA GLU A 4 1.53 41.95 -91.54
C GLU A 4 2.02 42.03 -90.08
N TYR A 5 1.03 41.93 -89.17
CA TYR A 5 1.07 41.95 -87.71
C TYR A 5 1.58 40.59 -87.14
N LEU A 6 2.00 40.35 -85.88
CA LEU A 6 1.27 40.41 -84.58
C LEU A 6 2.15 39.81 -83.43
N ASN A 7 2.05 40.37 -82.21
CA ASN A 7 1.96 39.74 -80.84
C ASN A 7 2.96 38.66 -80.33
N VAL A 8 3.29 38.45 -79.04
CA VAL A 8 2.96 38.99 -77.68
C VAL A 8 3.90 38.35 -76.61
N LYS A 9 4.14 39.09 -75.50
CA LYS A 9 4.62 38.76 -74.12
C LYS A 9 5.20 37.37 -73.74
N ALA A 10 6.25 37.40 -72.91
CA ALA A 10 6.36 36.69 -71.60
C ALA A 10 7.43 37.42 -70.73
N ILE A 11 7.08 38.16 -69.68
CA ILE A 11 6.99 37.77 -68.24
C ILE A 11 8.35 37.29 -67.68
N GLY A 12 8.96 38.10 -66.81
CA GLY A 12 10.22 37.78 -66.12
C GLY A 12 10.01 37.13 -64.76
N HIS A 13 11.11 36.82 -64.06
CA HIS A 13 11.18 36.85 -62.59
C HIS A 13 12.64 36.91 -62.10
N SER A 14 12.82 37.81 -61.13
CA SER A 14 14.04 38.13 -60.39
C SER A 14 14.36 37.06 -59.34
N LEU A 15 15.63 36.68 -59.17
CA LEU A 15 16.08 35.74 -58.12
C LEU A 15 16.64 36.54 -56.93
N MET A 16 15.88 36.60 -55.84
CA MET A 16 16.30 37.19 -54.56
C MET A 16 17.01 36.16 -53.67
N LEU A 17 18.16 36.56 -53.12
CA LEU A 17 18.81 35.97 -51.95
C LEU A 17 17.99 36.31 -50.69
N VAL A 18 17.58 35.31 -49.89
CA VAL A 18 17.06 35.52 -48.54
C VAL A 18 17.77 34.59 -47.55
N SER A 19 18.62 35.23 -46.74
CA SER A 19 19.21 34.73 -45.51
C SER A 19 18.12 34.27 -44.54
N SER A 20 18.17 33.02 -44.10
CA SER A 20 17.27 32.46 -43.07
C SER A 20 18.09 31.94 -41.90
N ALA A 21 18.47 32.84 -40.98
CA ALA A 21 19.01 32.48 -39.67
C ALA A 21 17.85 32.32 -38.68
N TYR A 22 17.24 31.13 -38.65
CA TYR A 22 16.34 30.73 -37.58
C TYR A 22 17.18 30.29 -36.38
N PHE A 23 17.60 31.23 -35.53
CA PHE A 23 18.06 30.88 -34.19
C PHE A 23 16.85 30.35 -33.41
N LEU A 24 16.88 29.04 -33.18
CA LEU A 24 15.98 28.32 -32.29
C LEU A 24 16.01 28.99 -30.91
N PHE A 25 14.91 29.64 -30.54
CA PHE A 25 14.63 29.93 -29.14
C PHE A 25 14.42 28.58 -28.45
N SER A 26 15.47 28.06 -27.84
CA SER A 26 15.37 26.97 -26.87
C SER A 26 14.60 27.50 -25.68
N ALA A 27 13.27 27.34 -25.69
CA ALA A 27 12.47 27.56 -24.50
C ALA A 27 13.00 26.59 -23.44
N LEU A 28 13.71 27.13 -22.44
CA LEU A 28 14.04 26.41 -21.23
C LEU A 28 12.72 26.13 -20.52
N ALA A 29 12.09 25.00 -20.85
CA ALA A 29 11.00 24.45 -20.07
C ALA A 29 11.60 24.08 -18.70
N THR A 30 11.47 24.99 -17.73
CA THR A 30 11.65 24.60 -16.34
C THR A 30 10.47 23.68 -16.03
N ALA A 31 10.69 22.38 -16.05
CA ALA A 31 9.76 21.43 -15.47
C ALA A 31 9.70 21.75 -13.97
N GLN A 32 8.82 22.67 -13.57
CA GLN A 32 8.46 22.82 -12.16
C GLN A 32 7.71 21.54 -11.80
N ALA A 33 8.42 20.62 -11.16
CA ALA A 33 7.80 19.43 -10.60
C ALA A 33 6.73 19.87 -9.60
N VAL A 34 5.49 19.51 -9.88
CA VAL A 34 4.36 19.70 -8.95
C VAL A 34 4.72 18.99 -7.64
N PRO A 35 4.44 19.59 -6.46
CA PRO A 35 4.72 18.93 -5.19
C PRO A 35 4.06 17.55 -5.10
N GLU A 36 4.83 16.54 -4.71
CA GLU A 36 4.35 15.18 -4.48
C GLU A 36 3.99 15.00 -3.01
N PHE A 37 2.70 14.85 -2.73
CA PHE A 37 2.16 14.60 -1.40
C PHE A 37 1.93 13.10 -1.17
N MET A 38 2.79 12.50 -0.36
CA MET A 38 2.78 11.10 0.00
C MET A 38 2.23 10.90 1.41
N VAL A 39 1.37 9.90 1.57
CA VAL A 39 0.88 9.42 2.86
C VAL A 39 1.12 7.93 2.91
N THR A 40 1.80 7.46 3.95
CA THR A 40 2.12 6.04 4.16
C THR A 40 1.55 5.58 5.49
N TRP A 41 1.34 4.27 5.61
CA TRP A 41 0.85 3.66 6.84
C TRP A 41 1.47 2.30 7.06
N LYS A 42 1.45 1.86 8.31
CA LYS A 42 1.73 0.48 8.73
C LYS A 42 0.82 0.08 9.90
N SER A 43 0.57 -1.21 10.04
CA SER A 43 -0.06 -1.78 11.24
C SER A 43 0.99 -2.51 12.08
N ASP A 44 0.74 -2.57 13.39
CA ASP A 44 1.58 -3.31 14.35
C ASP A 44 1.14 -4.79 14.49
N ASN A 45 0.57 -5.39 13.43
CA ASN A 45 0.07 -6.77 13.44
C ASN A 45 1.18 -7.78 13.13
N TYR A 46 0.91 -9.04 13.47
CA TYR A 46 1.78 -10.16 13.11
C TYR A 46 1.52 -10.61 11.68
N ALA A 47 2.60 -10.92 10.97
CA ALA A 47 2.58 -11.77 9.79
C ALA A 47 3.80 -12.71 9.85
N PRO A 48 3.77 -13.87 9.19
CA PRO A 48 4.89 -14.79 9.18
C PRO A 48 6.15 -14.12 8.60
N PRO A 49 7.36 -14.48 9.06
CA PRO A 49 8.60 -13.87 8.58
C PRO A 49 8.84 -13.97 7.07
N SER A 50 8.24 -14.97 6.41
CA SER A 50 8.31 -15.15 4.95
C SER A 50 7.38 -14.23 4.15
N TYR A 51 6.41 -13.59 4.80
CA TYR A 51 5.44 -12.72 4.14
C TYR A 51 6.11 -11.42 3.65
N GLN A 52 6.09 -11.22 2.33
CA GLN A 52 6.72 -10.06 1.68
C GLN A 52 5.75 -8.89 1.43
N GLY A 53 4.46 -9.10 1.73
CA GLY A 53 3.43 -8.10 1.50
C GLY A 53 3.34 -7.06 2.62
N LYS A 54 2.39 -6.13 2.47
CA LYS A 54 2.05 -5.20 3.53
C LYS A 54 1.28 -5.93 4.62
N VAL A 55 1.70 -5.77 5.87
CA VAL A 55 0.96 -6.31 7.01
C VAL A 55 -0.36 -5.55 7.11
N MET A 56 -1.45 -6.29 7.04
CA MET A 56 -2.80 -5.72 7.02
C MET A 56 -3.29 -5.48 8.46
N PRO A 57 -4.00 -4.38 8.73
CA PRO A 57 -4.69 -4.19 9.99
C PRO A 57 -5.98 -5.02 10.04
N VAL A 58 -6.37 -5.35 11.26
CA VAL A 58 -7.66 -5.99 11.60
C VAL A 58 -8.37 -5.09 12.62
N ASP A 59 -9.56 -5.47 13.06
CA ASP A 59 -10.24 -4.71 14.12
C ASP A 59 -9.38 -4.60 15.39
N GLY A 60 -9.30 -3.40 15.97
CA GLY A 60 -8.48 -3.11 17.14
C GLY A 60 -6.98 -2.96 16.86
N SER A 61 -6.52 -3.10 15.62
CA SER A 61 -5.11 -2.88 15.26
C SER A 61 -4.66 -1.45 15.54
N LYS A 62 -3.45 -1.28 16.08
CA LYS A 62 -2.78 0.02 16.08
C LYS A 62 -2.21 0.29 14.69
N ILE A 63 -2.62 1.40 14.09
CA ILE A 63 -2.16 1.89 12.78
C ILE A 63 -1.32 3.15 13.01
N GLU A 64 -0.15 3.21 12.39
CA GLU A 64 0.69 4.40 12.33
C GLU A 64 0.64 4.97 10.92
N VAL A 65 0.40 6.28 10.80
CA VAL A 65 0.32 6.99 9.52
C VAL A 65 1.32 8.13 9.54
N ALA A 66 2.02 8.29 8.42
CA ALA A 66 3.02 9.31 8.20
C ALA A 66 2.75 10.05 6.88
N LEU A 67 3.15 11.31 6.81
CA LEU A 67 3.19 12.04 5.55
C LEU A 67 4.59 12.53 5.21
N GLU A 68 4.84 12.65 3.91
CA GLU A 68 5.97 13.34 3.33
C GLU A 68 5.49 14.20 2.16
N LEU A 69 6.12 15.37 2.00
CA LEU A 69 5.88 16.26 0.87
C LEU A 69 7.21 16.48 0.17
N ILE A 70 7.28 16.16 -1.13
CA ILE A 70 8.46 16.37 -1.96
C ILE A 70 8.16 17.53 -2.91
N ASP A 71 8.96 18.60 -2.85
CA ASP A 71 8.80 19.78 -3.70
C ASP A 71 10.14 20.15 -4.31
N GLY A 72 10.20 20.24 -5.64
CA GLY A 72 11.46 20.48 -6.35
C GLY A 72 12.52 19.40 -6.13
N GLY A 73 12.09 18.15 -5.93
CA GLY A 73 12.98 16.99 -5.70
C GLY A 73 13.60 16.92 -4.31
N LYS A 74 13.08 17.68 -3.34
CA LYS A 74 13.53 17.65 -1.93
C LYS A 74 12.35 17.48 -0.99
N ILE A 75 12.60 16.84 0.15
CA ILE A 75 11.62 16.80 1.24
C ILE A 75 11.39 18.23 1.75
N ALA A 76 10.15 18.68 1.67
CA ALA A 76 9.74 20.00 2.12
C ALA A 76 9.78 20.09 3.65
N ASN A 77 10.20 21.25 4.17
CA ASN A 77 10.12 21.50 5.60
C ASN A 77 8.70 21.89 5.99
N LEU A 78 8.05 21.06 6.82
CA LEU A 78 6.68 21.28 7.29
C LEU A 78 6.62 21.75 8.75
N SER A 79 7.78 22.00 9.40
CA SER A 79 7.85 22.25 10.85
C SER A 79 7.08 23.47 11.34
N GLY A 80 6.77 24.42 10.46
CA GLY A 80 6.01 25.64 10.78
C GLY A 80 4.58 25.66 10.25
N LEU A 81 4.10 24.56 9.66
CA LEU A 81 2.80 24.50 9.00
C LEU A 81 1.79 23.77 9.87
N GLN A 82 0.55 24.25 9.86
CA GLN A 82 -0.56 23.58 10.51
C GLN A 82 -0.96 22.35 9.69
N ILE A 83 -1.01 21.19 10.34
CA ILE A 83 -1.41 19.92 9.74
C ILE A 83 -2.59 19.37 10.54
N SER A 84 -3.64 18.92 9.86
CA SER A 84 -4.82 18.29 10.48
C SER A 84 -5.07 16.91 9.89
N TRP A 85 -5.40 15.97 10.76
CA TRP A 85 -5.67 14.57 10.43
C TRP A 85 -7.10 14.22 10.83
N LEU A 86 -7.85 13.68 9.88
CA LEU A 86 -9.18 13.13 10.08
C LEU A 86 -9.14 11.62 9.82
N ILE A 87 -9.89 10.87 10.64
CA ILE A 87 -10.13 9.44 10.44
C ILE A 87 -11.63 9.25 10.31
N ASN A 88 -12.08 8.68 9.19
CA ASN A 88 -13.49 8.46 8.89
C ASN A 88 -14.34 9.74 9.05
N ASN A 89 -13.81 10.87 8.55
CA ASN A 89 -14.37 12.22 8.63
C ASN A 89 -14.42 12.86 10.03
N ASP A 90 -13.93 12.19 11.07
CA ASP A 90 -13.81 12.74 12.41
C ASP A 90 -12.40 13.29 12.64
N GLU A 91 -12.26 14.50 13.20
CA GLU A 91 -10.95 15.05 13.55
C GLU A 91 -10.29 14.19 14.62
N LEU A 92 -9.14 13.61 14.28
CA LEU A 92 -8.33 12.85 15.23
C LEU A 92 -7.35 13.77 15.95
N LYS A 93 -6.60 14.56 15.19
CA LYS A 93 -5.54 15.41 15.72
C LYS A 93 -5.12 16.49 14.75
N SER A 94 -4.74 17.65 15.28
CA SER A 94 -4.16 18.74 14.50
C SER A 94 -3.00 19.40 15.25
N GLY A 95 -2.06 19.99 14.52
CA GLY A 95 -0.92 20.69 15.12
C GLY A 95 0.15 21.14 14.13
N ILE A 96 1.02 22.02 14.60
CA ILE A 96 2.15 22.56 13.83
C ILE A 96 3.20 21.46 13.63
N GLY A 97 3.58 21.19 12.37
CA GLY A 97 4.59 20.20 12.02
C GLY A 97 4.21 18.75 12.34
N LEU A 98 2.94 18.46 12.59
CA LEU A 98 2.45 17.14 12.97
C LEU A 98 2.43 16.17 11.76
N LYS A 99 3.58 15.54 11.48
CA LYS A 99 3.74 14.64 10.32
C LYS A 99 3.31 13.19 10.55
N ASN A 100 3.11 12.79 11.82
CA ASN A 100 2.80 11.40 12.18
C ASN A 100 1.66 11.35 13.19
N ILE A 101 0.81 10.35 13.04
CA ILE A 101 -0.25 10.00 14.00
C ILE A 101 -0.31 8.49 14.20
N SER A 102 -0.96 8.08 15.28
CA SER A 102 -1.36 6.69 15.48
C SER A 102 -2.80 6.64 15.95
N PHE A 103 -3.55 5.65 15.49
CA PHE A 103 -4.92 5.40 15.92
C PHE A 103 -5.21 3.90 15.97
N THR A 104 -6.34 3.53 16.57
CA THR A 104 -6.82 2.15 16.62
C THR A 104 -7.90 1.94 15.57
N ALA A 105 -7.73 0.92 14.73
CA ALA A 105 -8.71 0.53 13.73
C ALA A 105 -10.06 0.17 14.36
N ASN A 106 -11.14 0.58 13.72
CA ASN A 106 -12.51 0.26 14.15
C ASN A 106 -13.23 -0.50 13.04
N GLY A 107 -13.27 -1.82 13.18
CA GLY A 107 -13.88 -2.76 12.23
C GLY A 107 -15.36 -2.51 11.99
N ARG A 108 -16.08 -1.88 12.93
CA ARG A 108 -17.49 -1.51 12.72
C ARG A 108 -17.68 -0.44 11.64
N ARG A 109 -16.63 0.31 11.32
CA ARG A 109 -16.63 1.32 10.26
C ARG A 109 -16.07 0.79 8.93
N GLY A 110 -15.63 -0.47 8.87
CA GLY A 110 -14.98 -1.05 7.70
C GLY A 110 -13.57 -0.49 7.51
N ASP A 111 -13.18 -0.27 6.25
CA ASP A 111 -11.92 0.37 5.91
C ASP A 111 -11.78 1.76 6.56
N GLN A 112 -10.55 2.16 6.87
CA GLN A 112 -10.27 3.40 7.58
C GLN A 112 -9.89 4.49 6.57
N LEU A 113 -10.78 5.46 6.35
CA LEU A 113 -10.49 6.63 5.53
C LEU A 113 -9.62 7.60 6.33
N VAL A 114 -8.39 7.81 5.88
CA VAL A 114 -7.48 8.83 6.39
C VAL A 114 -7.52 10.03 5.47
N GLU A 115 -7.80 11.21 6.03
CA GLU A 115 -7.62 12.48 5.34
C GLU A 115 -6.61 13.34 6.10
N VAL A 116 -5.73 13.98 5.34
CA VAL A 116 -4.76 14.92 5.90
C VAL A 116 -4.70 16.19 5.09
N THR A 117 -4.67 17.31 5.80
CA THR A 117 -4.57 18.65 5.22
C THR A 117 -3.32 19.35 5.75
N ILE A 118 -2.53 19.92 4.85
CA ILE A 118 -1.44 20.86 5.17
C ILE A 118 -1.94 22.25 4.79
N LYS A 119 -2.06 23.14 5.79
CA LYS A 119 -2.57 24.49 5.57
C LYS A 119 -1.50 25.43 5.04
N ASN A 120 -1.87 26.24 4.05
CA ASN A 120 -1.09 27.36 3.51
C ASN A 120 0.35 26.98 3.07
N TYR A 121 0.54 25.82 2.46
CA TYR A 121 1.81 25.47 1.82
C TYR A 121 1.97 26.30 0.54
N LYS A 122 2.93 27.23 0.52
CA LYS A 122 3.18 28.15 -0.61
C LYS A 122 1.91 28.90 -1.09
N GLY A 123 1.02 29.26 -0.16
CA GLY A 123 -0.19 30.02 -0.45
C GLY A 123 -1.43 29.17 -0.77
N VAL A 124 -1.33 27.84 -0.74
CA VAL A 124 -2.46 26.93 -0.98
C VAL A 124 -2.56 25.85 0.09
N ASP A 125 -3.77 25.37 0.35
CA ASP A 125 -3.98 24.18 1.17
C ASP A 125 -3.73 22.93 0.32
N LEU A 126 -3.04 21.95 0.89
CA LEU A 126 -2.83 20.64 0.28
C LEU A 126 -3.62 19.59 1.03
N GLU A 127 -4.28 18.69 0.31
CA GLU A 127 -5.10 17.63 0.88
C GLU A 127 -4.74 16.27 0.27
N LYS A 128 -4.74 15.23 1.09
CA LYS A 128 -4.59 13.85 0.64
C LYS A 128 -5.57 12.95 1.37
N ARG A 129 -6.18 12.04 0.63
CA ARG A 129 -7.03 10.96 1.14
C ARG A 129 -6.41 9.60 0.85
N LEU A 130 -6.58 8.68 1.77
CA LEU A 130 -6.11 7.31 1.69
C LEU A 130 -7.04 6.38 2.45
N ASP A 131 -7.57 5.37 1.77
CA ASP A 131 -8.28 4.27 2.42
C ASP A 131 -7.29 3.21 2.89
N ILE A 132 -7.40 2.84 4.17
CA ILE A 132 -6.63 1.75 4.77
C ILE A 132 -7.56 0.54 4.89
N PRO A 133 -7.35 -0.51 4.06
CA PRO A 133 -8.20 -1.70 4.08
C PRO A 133 -8.06 -2.44 5.41
N LEU A 134 -9.19 -2.90 5.96
CA LEU A 134 -9.19 -3.87 7.05
C LEU A 134 -9.40 -5.29 6.51
N THR A 135 -8.81 -6.26 7.20
CA THR A 135 -9.01 -7.68 6.90
C THR A 135 -9.34 -8.45 8.18
N ASP A 136 -9.65 -9.73 8.02
CA ASP A 136 -9.80 -10.66 9.12
C ASP A 136 -8.47 -11.42 9.35
N PRO A 137 -8.13 -11.78 10.60
CA PRO A 137 -7.02 -12.68 10.85
C PRO A 137 -7.25 -14.04 10.17
N GLU A 138 -6.21 -14.59 9.56
CA GLU A 138 -6.28 -15.84 8.81
C GLU A 138 -5.26 -16.85 9.32
N LEU A 139 -5.66 -18.13 9.34
CA LEU A 139 -4.76 -19.24 9.62
C LEU A 139 -4.61 -20.07 8.35
N VAL A 140 -3.41 -20.09 7.80
CA VAL A 140 -3.10 -20.90 6.62
C VAL A 140 -2.42 -22.18 7.09
N ILE A 141 -3.01 -23.33 6.76
CA ILE A 141 -2.44 -24.64 7.05
C ILE A 141 -1.78 -25.17 5.78
N ILE A 142 -0.50 -25.55 5.88
CA ILE A 142 0.28 -26.14 4.80
C ILE A 142 0.85 -27.46 5.32
N GLY A 143 0.81 -28.52 4.53
CA GLY A 143 1.32 -29.80 5.00
C GLY A 143 0.98 -30.97 4.09
N GLY A 144 1.31 -32.15 4.59
CA GLY A 144 1.11 -33.43 3.93
C GLY A 144 0.53 -34.47 4.90
N PRO A 145 0.59 -35.77 4.56
CA PRO A 145 -0.16 -36.81 5.28
C PRO A 145 0.25 -36.99 6.75
N THR A 146 1.43 -36.52 7.17
CA THR A 146 1.93 -36.75 8.54
C THR A 146 2.31 -35.49 9.29
N ILE A 147 2.53 -34.36 8.60
CA ILE A 147 2.94 -33.10 9.22
C ILE A 147 2.14 -31.96 8.61
N PHE A 148 1.56 -31.14 9.48
CA PHE A 148 0.86 -29.91 9.14
C PHE A 148 1.48 -28.74 9.88
N GLU A 149 1.74 -27.64 9.18
CA GLU A 149 2.21 -26.38 9.73
C GLU A 149 1.12 -25.32 9.60
N VAL A 150 1.04 -24.44 10.59
CA VAL A 150 0.17 -23.26 10.54
C VAL A 150 0.98 -21.98 10.44
N PHE A 151 0.52 -21.09 9.56
CA PHE A 151 0.99 -19.73 9.41
C PHE A 151 -0.14 -18.76 9.78
N PRO A 152 -0.06 -18.10 10.96
CA PRO A 152 -1.00 -17.04 11.32
C PRO A 152 -0.72 -15.74 10.57
N TYR A 153 -1.72 -15.16 9.93
CA TYR A 153 -1.64 -13.89 9.22
C TYR A 153 -2.53 -12.84 9.87
N PHE A 154 -1.98 -11.64 10.03
CA PHE A 154 -2.65 -10.40 10.43
C PHE A 154 -3.27 -10.42 11.83
N PHE A 155 -2.94 -11.38 12.69
CA PHE A 155 -3.36 -11.34 14.08
C PHE A 155 -2.86 -10.06 14.76
N ASN A 156 -3.73 -9.45 15.58
CA ASN A 156 -3.43 -8.23 16.34
C ASN A 156 -2.54 -8.54 17.56
N VAL A 157 -1.35 -9.06 17.27
CA VAL A 157 -0.28 -9.44 18.20
C VAL A 157 1.05 -9.04 17.60
N LYS A 158 2.09 -8.85 18.40
CA LYS A 158 3.43 -8.54 17.86
C LYS A 158 4.23 -9.79 17.57
N ASN A 159 4.05 -10.81 18.41
CA ASN A 159 4.76 -12.06 18.34
C ASN A 159 3.80 -13.25 18.30
N ILE A 160 4.17 -14.29 17.56
CA ILE A 160 3.40 -15.55 17.50
C ILE A 160 3.24 -16.22 18.88
N ASN A 161 4.17 -16.00 19.81
CA ASN A 161 4.12 -16.51 21.18
C ASN A 161 2.98 -15.90 22.01
N GLU A 162 2.39 -14.80 21.57
CA GLU A 162 1.18 -14.21 22.16
C GLU A 162 -0.10 -14.93 21.68
N LEU A 163 0.02 -15.90 20.75
CA LEU A 163 -1.09 -16.71 20.28
C LEU A 163 -1.09 -18.06 21.01
N ILE A 164 -2.25 -18.42 21.53
CA ILE A 164 -2.54 -19.78 21.96
C ILE A 164 -3.10 -20.51 20.74
N ILE A 165 -2.28 -21.39 20.17
CA ILE A 165 -2.63 -22.24 19.04
C ILE A 165 -3.05 -23.60 19.57
N SER A 166 -4.25 -24.03 19.18
CA SER A 166 -4.81 -25.31 19.59
C SER A 166 -5.27 -26.11 18.37
N TRP A 167 -4.85 -27.37 18.36
CA TRP A 167 -5.17 -28.33 17.32
C TRP A 167 -6.27 -29.28 17.81
N SER A 168 -7.13 -29.70 16.90
CA SER A 168 -8.02 -30.83 17.13
C SER A 168 -8.18 -31.66 15.86
N ALA A 169 -8.33 -32.97 16.03
CA ALA A 169 -8.60 -33.91 14.97
C ALA A 169 -9.90 -34.65 15.28
N ASN A 170 -10.85 -34.67 14.34
CA ASN A 170 -12.17 -35.27 14.54
C ASN A 170 -12.91 -34.72 15.79
N GLY A 171 -12.77 -33.42 16.05
CA GLY A 171 -13.35 -32.75 17.22
C GLY A 171 -12.71 -33.13 18.57
N ARG A 172 -11.62 -33.89 18.56
CA ARG A 172 -10.86 -34.23 19.77
C ARG A 172 -9.59 -33.37 19.83
N PRO A 173 -9.29 -32.73 20.97
CA PRO A 173 -8.05 -32.00 21.13
C PRO A 173 -6.84 -32.90 20.82
N THR A 174 -5.90 -32.37 20.06
CA THR A 174 -4.58 -32.98 19.86
C THR A 174 -3.53 -31.94 20.19
N SER A 175 -2.36 -32.39 20.63
CA SER A 175 -1.23 -31.49 20.81
C SER A 175 -0.50 -31.38 19.48
N GLY A 176 0.01 -30.18 19.18
CA GLY A 176 1.08 -30.05 18.21
C GLY A 176 2.33 -30.82 18.67
N SER A 177 3.36 -30.85 17.84
CA SER A 177 4.66 -31.37 18.29
C SER A 177 5.10 -30.64 19.56
N VAL A 178 5.60 -31.39 20.54
CA VAL A 178 6.06 -30.85 21.84
C VAL A 178 7.10 -29.75 21.65
N GLU A 179 7.80 -29.75 20.52
CA GLU A 179 8.84 -28.78 20.18
C GLU A 179 8.31 -27.56 19.41
N SER A 180 7.11 -27.61 18.82
CA SER A 180 6.57 -26.53 17.97
C SER A 180 5.03 -26.49 17.98
N PRO A 181 4.38 -25.52 18.66
CA PRO A 181 2.92 -25.41 18.69
C PRO A 181 2.31 -25.07 17.32
N THR A 182 3.14 -24.59 16.38
CA THR A 182 2.74 -24.29 14.99
C THR A 182 2.85 -25.49 14.06
N ALA A 183 3.29 -26.64 14.56
CA ALA A 183 3.34 -27.88 13.79
C ALA A 183 2.54 -28.98 14.49
N LEU A 184 1.73 -29.70 13.72
CA LEU A 184 1.03 -30.91 14.13
C LEU A 184 1.64 -32.11 13.42
N GLU A 185 2.21 -33.03 14.19
CA GLU A 185 2.63 -34.34 13.69
C GLU A 185 1.53 -35.36 13.97
N VAL A 186 1.09 -36.06 12.93
CA VAL A 186 0.04 -37.07 13.00
C VAL A 186 0.69 -38.44 12.92
N ASP A 187 0.51 -39.24 13.96
CA ASP A 187 0.93 -40.65 13.95
C ASP A 187 0.02 -41.46 13.02
N THR A 188 0.59 -41.92 11.91
CA THR A 188 -0.07 -42.74 10.90
C THR A 188 0.31 -44.21 10.96
N SER A 189 1.15 -44.61 11.92
CA SER A 189 1.72 -45.97 12.01
C SER A 189 0.65 -47.06 12.19
N SER A 190 -0.51 -46.69 12.73
CA SER A 190 -1.65 -47.59 12.96
C SER A 190 -2.68 -47.60 11.83
N PHE A 191 -2.50 -46.78 10.79
CA PHE A 191 -3.47 -46.66 9.70
C PHE A 191 -3.28 -47.74 8.62
N PRO A 192 -4.38 -48.28 8.06
CA PRO A 192 -4.32 -49.15 6.89
C PRO A 192 -3.57 -48.48 5.73
N THR A 193 -2.89 -49.29 4.92
CA THR A 193 -2.24 -48.83 3.69
C THR A 193 -3.28 -48.15 2.78
N ASN A 194 -2.97 -46.96 2.27
CA ASN A 194 -3.84 -46.07 1.48
C ASN A 194 -4.94 -45.32 2.26
N SER A 195 -4.81 -45.17 3.57
CA SER A 195 -5.66 -44.21 4.30
C SER A 195 -5.32 -42.78 3.88
N GLU A 196 -6.34 -42.01 3.51
CA GLU A 196 -6.21 -40.57 3.27
C GLU A 196 -6.55 -39.80 4.54
N ILE A 197 -5.67 -38.87 4.92
CA ILE A 197 -5.98 -37.89 5.96
C ILE A 197 -6.53 -36.65 5.26
N SER A 198 -7.81 -36.36 5.48
CA SER A 198 -8.41 -35.10 5.04
C SER A 198 -8.14 -34.00 6.07
N SER A 199 -7.77 -32.82 5.59
CA SER A 199 -7.69 -31.59 6.38
C SER A 199 -9.04 -31.15 6.93
N ASP A 200 -10.16 -31.63 6.39
CA ASP A 200 -11.52 -31.28 6.85
C ASP A 200 -11.77 -31.69 8.32
N PHE A 201 -10.99 -32.66 8.81
CA PHE A 201 -11.08 -33.14 10.19
C PHE A 201 -10.10 -32.45 11.14
N ILE A 202 -9.19 -31.63 10.61
CA ILE A 202 -8.24 -30.85 11.40
C ILE A 202 -8.84 -29.45 11.60
N GLN A 203 -9.14 -29.14 12.86
CA GLN A 203 -9.57 -27.78 13.22
C GLN A 203 -8.48 -27.10 14.03
N LEU A 204 -8.36 -25.81 13.79
CA LEU A 204 -7.34 -24.97 14.35
C LEU A 204 -8.00 -23.72 14.92
N ARG A 205 -7.58 -23.35 16.13
CA ARG A 205 -8.00 -22.11 16.77
C ARG A 205 -6.78 -21.39 17.32
N ALA A 206 -6.69 -20.11 16.99
CA ALA A 206 -5.74 -19.18 17.57
C ALA A 206 -6.49 -18.10 18.35
N VAL A 207 -6.05 -17.82 19.57
CA VAL A 207 -6.57 -16.72 20.39
C VAL A 207 -5.41 -15.95 21.02
N HIS A 208 -5.58 -14.65 21.23
CA HIS A 208 -4.61 -13.83 21.95
C HIS A 208 -4.52 -14.27 23.42
N SER A 209 -3.31 -14.46 23.95
CA SER A 209 -3.09 -14.70 25.37
C SER A 209 -3.34 -13.39 26.13
N LEU A 210 -4.33 -13.39 27.02
CA LEU A 210 -4.66 -12.25 27.90
C LEU A 210 -3.57 -12.03 28.95
#